data_AF-A0A250DIG1-F1
#
_entry.id   AF-A0A250DIG1-F1
#
_cell.length_a   1.000
_cell.length_b   1.000
_cell.length_c   1.000
_cell.angle_alpha   90.00
_cell.angle_beta   90.00
_cell.angle_gamma   90.00
#
_symmetry.space_group_name_H-M   'P 1'
#
loop_
_entity.id
_entity.type
_entity.pdbx_description
1 polymer ?
#
loop_
_entity_poly.entity_id
_entity_poly.type
_entity_poly.pdbx_seq_one_letter_code
_entity_poly.pdbx_strand_id
1 'polypeptide(L)'
;MTAWTDDAQPALTSIYRMQWEEAQQCHVLLFPEGMIKLNGPAAEILQRCDGKTSVAALVADLERTFGESDLHADVLEFLEQARGRHWIR
;
A
#
# COMPACT_ATOMS: atom_id res chain seq x y z
N MET A 1 16.54 -7.16 -8.94
CA MET A 1 15.88 -6.52 -7.78
C MET A 1 15.64 -5.09 -8.18
N THR A 2 14.46 -4.79 -8.73
CA THR A 2 14.15 -3.42 -9.17
C THR A 2 13.61 -2.70 -7.94
N ALA A 3 14.47 -1.95 -7.26
CA ALA A 3 14.04 -1.09 -6.16
C ALA A 3 12.96 -0.13 -6.68
N TRP A 4 11.95 0.14 -5.85
CA TRP A 4 11.00 1.20 -6.15
C TRP A 4 11.75 2.53 -6.17
N THR A 5 11.55 3.32 -7.22
CA THR A 5 12.10 4.67 -7.33
C THR A 5 11.12 5.68 -6.72
N ASP A 6 11.62 6.81 -6.24
CA ASP A 6 10.79 7.89 -5.68
C ASP A 6 9.69 8.40 -6.62
N ASP A 7 9.95 8.38 -7.93
CA ASP A 7 8.99 8.76 -8.97
C ASP A 7 8.03 7.61 -9.36
N ALA A 8 8.28 6.38 -8.90
CA ALA A 8 7.42 5.26 -9.25
C ALA A 8 6.01 5.47 -8.69
N GLN A 9 5.01 5.09 -9.47
CA GLN A 9 3.60 5.26 -9.12
C GLN A 9 2.99 3.88 -8.92
N PRO A 10 3.12 3.30 -7.71
CA PRO A 10 2.55 1.99 -7.44
C PRO A 10 1.04 2.03 -7.62
N ALA A 11 0.50 1.00 -8.27
CA ALA A 11 -0.93 0.86 -8.48
C ALA A 11 -1.41 -0.49 -7.97
N LEU A 12 -2.57 -0.53 -7.30
CA LEU A 12 -3.26 -1.78 -7.01
C LEU A 12 -3.54 -2.56 -8.30
N THR A 13 -3.23 -3.85 -8.31
CA THR A 13 -3.52 -4.72 -9.45
C THR A 13 -5.03 -4.88 -9.59
N SER A 14 -5.56 -4.89 -10.81
CA SER A 14 -7.01 -4.87 -11.09
C SER A 14 -7.81 -6.05 -10.51
N ILE A 15 -7.16 -7.15 -10.14
CA ILE A 15 -7.82 -8.30 -9.49
C ILE A 15 -8.07 -8.06 -8.00
N TYR A 16 -7.36 -7.11 -7.39
CA TYR A 16 -7.51 -6.76 -5.99
C TYR A 16 -8.43 -5.55 -5.86
N ARG A 17 -9.33 -5.63 -4.90
CA ARG A 17 -10.20 -4.51 -4.50
C ARG A 17 -10.06 -4.30 -3.01
N MET A 18 -9.64 -3.12 -2.63
CA MET A 18 -9.66 -2.75 -1.23
C MET A 18 -11.07 -2.36 -0.79
N GLN A 19 -11.48 -2.81 0.38
CA GLN A 19 -12.78 -2.57 0.98
C GLN A 19 -12.63 -2.35 2.49
N TRP A 20 -13.45 -1.48 3.07
CA TRP A 20 -13.59 -1.36 4.52
C TRP A 20 -14.61 -2.37 5.03
N GLU A 21 -14.26 -3.12 6.07
CA GLU A 21 -15.13 -4.11 6.69
C GLU A 21 -15.56 -3.65 8.07
N GLU A 22 -16.82 -3.18 8.18
CA GLU A 22 -17.36 -2.60 9.42
C GLU A 22 -17.41 -3.59 10.58
N ALA A 23 -17.70 -4.86 10.30
CA ALA A 23 -17.79 -5.91 11.33
C ALA A 23 -16.46 -6.15 12.05
N GLN A 24 -15.33 -5.91 11.37
CA GLN A 24 -13.98 -6.07 11.93
C GLN A 24 -13.28 -4.73 12.17
N GLN A 25 -13.91 -3.61 11.79
CA GLN A 25 -13.35 -2.27 11.79
C GLN A 25 -11.93 -2.22 11.18
N CYS A 26 -11.75 -2.89 10.04
CA CYS A 26 -10.46 -3.01 9.37
C CYS A 26 -10.62 -2.91 7.86
N HIS A 27 -9.54 -2.54 7.17
CA HIS A 27 -9.46 -2.64 5.72
C HIS A 27 -9.11 -4.08 5.31
N VAL A 28 -9.76 -4.55 4.26
CA VAL A 28 -9.53 -5.86 3.66
C VAL A 28 -9.25 -5.70 2.17
N LEU A 29 -8.37 -6.55 1.64
CA LEU A 29 -8.09 -6.66 0.22
C LEU A 29 -8.80 -7.89 -0.33
N LEU A 30 -9.84 -7.67 -1.12
CA LEU A 30 -10.62 -8.72 -1.78
C LEU A 30 -9.97 -9.11 -3.10
N PHE A 31 -10.02 -10.40 -3.41
CA PHE A 31 -9.57 -10.98 -4.69
C PHE A 31 -10.39 -12.24 -4.99
N PRO A 32 -10.39 -12.77 -6.23
CA PRO A 32 -11.34 -13.82 -6.62
C PRO A 32 -11.26 -15.10 -5.79
N GLU A 33 -10.11 -15.38 -5.16
CA GLU A 33 -9.88 -16.59 -4.38
C GLU A 33 -10.01 -16.38 -2.86
N GLY A 34 -10.23 -15.13 -2.40
CA GLY A 34 -10.42 -14.85 -0.97
C GLY A 34 -10.31 -13.38 -0.56
N MET A 35 -9.92 -13.17 0.70
CA MET A 35 -9.70 -11.85 1.27
C MET A 35 -8.45 -11.84 2.16
N ILE A 36 -7.72 -10.72 2.15
CA ILE A 36 -6.57 -10.49 3.03
C ILE A 36 -6.94 -9.35 3.98
N LYS A 37 -6.82 -9.60 5.28
CA LYS A 37 -6.97 -8.55 6.28
C LYS A 37 -5.70 -7.69 6.30
N LEU A 38 -5.86 -6.39 6.13
CA LEU A 38 -4.76 -5.42 6.19
C LEU A 38 -4.67 -4.83 7.59
N ASN A 39 -3.44 -4.57 8.03
CA ASN A 39 -3.19 -3.77 9.22
C ASN A 39 -3.32 -2.28 8.87
N GLY A 40 -3.55 -1.42 9.87
CA GLY A 40 -3.67 0.04 9.68
C GLY A 40 -2.63 0.66 8.72
N PRO A 41 -1.31 0.51 8.96
CA PRO A 41 -0.30 1.08 8.07
C PRO A 41 -0.30 0.47 6.67
N ALA A 42 -0.52 -0.84 6.56
CA ALA A 42 -0.60 -1.52 5.26
C ALA A 42 -1.79 -1.03 4.43
N ALA A 43 -2.92 -0.78 5.08
CA ALA A 43 -4.10 -0.21 4.44
C ALA A 43 -3.88 1.23 3.98
N GLU A 44 -3.27 2.07 4.82
CA GLU A 44 -2.91 3.45 4.44
C GLU A 44 -1.96 3.50 3.24
N ILE A 45 -0.93 2.65 3.21
CA ILE A 45 -0.02 2.58 2.06
C ILE A 45 -0.79 2.17 0.80
N LEU A 46 -1.54 1.06 0.85
CA LEU A 46 -2.28 0.55 -0.30
C LEU A 46 -3.41 1.51 -0.77
N GLN A 47 -4.01 2.27 0.14
CA GLN A 47 -5.00 3.30 -0.17
C GLN A 47 -4.46 4.39 -1.08
N ARG A 48 -3.15 4.64 -1.04
CA ARG A 48 -2.46 5.69 -1.78
C ARG A 48 -1.84 5.17 -3.08
N CYS A 49 -1.80 3.85 -3.24
CA CYS A 49 -1.31 3.15 -4.42
C CYS A 49 -2.36 3.16 -5.54
N ASP A 50 -2.72 4.35 -6.02
CA ASP A 50 -3.70 4.56 -7.09
C ASP A 50 -3.07 4.62 -8.49
N GLY A 51 -1.75 4.43 -8.61
CA GLY A 51 -1.03 4.61 -9.87
C GLY A 51 -0.89 6.06 -10.33
N LYS A 52 -1.09 7.02 -9.41
CA LYS A 52 -0.92 8.47 -9.64
C LYS A 52 0.01 9.11 -8.61
N THR A 53 -0.01 8.60 -7.38
CA THR A 53 0.85 9.07 -6.30
C THR A 53 2.22 8.43 -6.45
N SER A 54 3.26 9.27 -6.54
CA SER A 54 4.65 8.79 -6.54
C SER A 54 5.05 8.29 -5.15
N VAL A 55 6.00 7.36 -5.06
CA VAL A 55 6.52 6.83 -3.79
C VAL A 55 6.95 7.95 -2.84
N ALA A 56 7.66 8.97 -3.32
CA ALA A 56 8.07 10.10 -2.46
C ALA A 56 6.88 10.87 -1.85
N ALA A 57 5.82 11.09 -2.65
CA ALA A 57 4.61 11.77 -2.17
C ALA A 57 3.84 10.89 -1.19
N LEU A 58 3.79 9.58 -1.45
CA LEU A 58 3.18 8.59 -0.59
C LEU A 58 3.90 8.53 0.77
N VAL A 59 5.23 8.49 0.79
CA VAL A 59 6.04 8.52 2.02
C VAL A 59 5.77 9.80 2.81
N ALA A 60 5.86 10.97 2.17
CA ALA A 60 5.66 12.24 2.85
C ALA A 60 4.26 12.37 3.47
N ASP A 61 3.23 11.83 2.82
CA ASP A 61 1.88 11.87 3.37
C ASP A 61 1.68 10.85 4.50
N LEU A 62 2.29 9.66 4.42
CA LEU A 62 2.30 8.69 5.51
C LEU A 62 3.01 9.25 6.74
N GLU A 63 4.19 9.85 6.59
CA GLU A 63 4.91 10.51 7.67
C GLU A 63 4.02 11.56 8.35
N ARG A 64 3.26 12.32 7.57
CA ARG A 64 2.32 13.32 8.10
C ARG A 64 1.12 12.69 8.80
N THR A 65 0.54 11.61 8.27
CA THR A 65 -0.64 10.95 8.84
C THR A 65 -0.30 10.20 10.11
N PHE A 66 0.82 9.48 10.14
CA PHE A 66 1.28 8.72 11.31
C PHE A 66 2.04 9.59 12.32
N GLY A 67 2.53 10.76 11.90
CA GLY A 67 3.38 11.61 12.75
C GLY A 67 4.76 11.00 12.98
N GLU A 68 5.20 10.11 12.11
CA GLU A 68 6.50 9.46 12.14
C GLU A 68 7.41 10.04 11.06
N SER A 69 8.71 9.88 11.22
CA SER A 69 9.71 10.34 10.27
C SER A 69 10.60 9.18 9.86
N ASP A 70 11.23 9.26 8.70
CA ASP A 70 12.13 8.24 8.14
C ASP A 70 11.40 6.95 7.72
N LEU A 71 10.09 7.04 7.40
CA LEU A 71 9.30 5.90 6.92
C LEU A 71 9.66 5.46 5.49
N HIS A 72 10.59 6.16 4.82
CA HIS A 72 10.94 5.89 3.42
C HIS A 72 11.41 4.45 3.20
N ALA A 73 12.32 3.96 4.03
CA ALA A 73 12.84 2.60 3.94
C ALA A 73 11.75 1.55 4.21
N ASP A 74 10.98 1.71 5.29
CA ASP A 74 9.86 0.82 5.64
C ASP A 74 8.81 0.75 4.53
N VAL A 75 8.46 1.89 3.94
CA VAL A 75 7.52 1.96 2.82
C VAL A 75 8.06 1.24 1.60
N LEU A 76 9.34 1.45 1.24
CA LEU A 76 9.97 0.74 0.13
C LEU A 76 9.97 -0.77 0.34
N GLU A 77 10.36 -1.24 1.53
CA GLU A 77 10.32 -2.66 1.88
C GLU A 77 8.89 -3.21 1.79
N PHE A 78 7.90 -2.48 2.30
CA PHE A 78 6.50 -2.86 2.19
C PHE A 78 6.04 -2.96 0.73
N LEU A 79 6.38 -1.99 -0.11
CA LEU A 79 6.05 -2.00 -1.53
C LEU A 79 6.72 -3.17 -2.26
N GLU A 80 7.95 -3.54 -1.89
CA GLU A 80 8.62 -4.73 -2.44
C GLU A 80 7.91 -6.02 -2.04
N GLN A 81 7.50 -6.15 -0.77
CA GLN A 81 6.71 -7.29 -0.30
C GLN A 81 5.35 -7.36 -0.99
N ALA A 82 4.65 -6.24 -1.11
CA ALA A 82 3.35 -6.15 -1.78
C ALA A 82 3.46 -6.50 -3.27
N ARG A 83 4.52 -6.05 -3.94
CA ARG A 83 4.82 -6.43 -5.34
C ARG A 83 5.13 -7.91 -5.47
N GLY A 84 5.92 -8.47 -4.55
CA GLY A 84 6.24 -9.90 -4.53
C GLY A 84 5.00 -10.79 -4.34
N ARG A 85 3.97 -10.26 -3.68
CA ARG A 85 2.65 -10.90 -3.53
C ARG A 85 1.67 -10.56 -4.66
N HIS A 86 2.11 -9.83 -5.67
CA HIS A 86 1.32 -9.35 -6.81
C HIS A 86 0.15 -8.41 -6.46
N TRP A 87 0.12 -7.85 -5.24
CA TRP A 87 -0.93 -6.93 -4.80
C TRP A 87 -0.93 -5.62 -5.59
N ILE A 88 0.28 -5.14 -5.88
CA ILE A 88 0.54 -3.91 -6.61
C ILE A 88 1.47 -4.18 -7.80
N ARG A 89 1.45 -3.26 -8.76
CA ARG A 89 2.28 -3.26 -9.97
C ARG A 89 2.99 -1.93 -10.16
#